data_AF-A0A285C292-F1
#
_entry.id   AF-A0A285C292-F1
#
_cell.length_a   1.000
_cell.length_b   1.000
_cell.length_c   1.000
_cell.angle_alpha   90.00
_cell.angle_beta   90.00
_cell.angle_gamma   90.00
#
_symmetry.space_group_name_H-M   'P 1'
#
loop_
_entity.id
_entity.type
_entity.pdbx_description
1 polymer ?
#
loop_
_entity_poly.entity_id
_entity_poly.type
_entity_poly.pdbx_seq_one_letter_code
_entity_poly.pdbx_strand_id
1 'polypeptide(L)'
;MDMSSREIRLPLDEVVAVLQDLNEFVVSLDRIGARQASGTADERTVGEFVADWDVARRLARARRVISVALDGQLSEAENAEVDALCERGRFYGEGGAGSVSGDPAEL
;
A
#
# COMPACT_ATOMS: atom_id res chain seq x y z
N MET A 1 -12.80 17.59 10.91
CA MET A 1 -11.73 18.51 11.33
C MET A 1 -11.13 19.13 10.08
N ASP A 2 -10.73 20.39 10.06
CA ASP A 2 -9.97 20.92 8.91
C ASP A 2 -8.53 20.38 8.98
N MET A 3 -8.32 19.17 8.45
CA MET A 3 -6.99 18.57 8.33
C MET A 3 -6.11 19.31 7.30
N SER A 4 -6.67 20.25 6.54
CA SER A 4 -6.05 20.79 5.32
C SER A 4 -4.85 21.70 5.56
N SER A 5 -4.61 22.15 6.80
CA SER A 5 -3.53 23.11 7.12
C SER A 5 -2.56 22.66 8.22
N ARG A 6 -2.68 21.43 8.76
CA ARG A 6 -1.84 20.99 9.89
C ARG A 6 -0.58 20.30 9.39
N GLU A 7 0.57 20.82 9.79
CA GLU A 7 1.87 20.21 9.49
C GLU A 7 2.19 19.07 10.46
N ILE A 8 2.68 17.96 9.92
CA ILE A 8 3.22 16.82 10.68
C ILE A 8 4.73 16.79 10.46
N ARG A 9 5.49 16.81 11.56
CA ARG A 9 6.96 16.74 11.51
C ARG A 9 7.42 15.29 11.48
N LEU A 10 8.34 15.00 10.58
CA LEU A 10 9.00 13.70 10.45
C LEU A 10 10.52 13.93 10.36
N PRO A 11 11.35 13.00 10.88
CA PRO A 11 12.79 13.03 10.60
C PRO A 11 13.06 12.98 9.10
N LEU A 12 13.91 13.89 8.62
CA LEU A 12 14.15 14.03 7.18
C LEU A 12 14.77 12.78 6.57
N ASP A 13 15.69 12.13 7.27
CA ASP A 13 16.34 10.89 6.87
C ASP A 13 15.33 9.73 6.73
N GLU A 14 14.40 9.60 7.68
CA GLU A 14 13.33 8.60 7.62
C GLU A 14 12.39 8.87 6.44
N VAL A 15 11.98 10.12 6.21
CA VAL A 15 11.15 10.50 5.05
C VAL A 15 11.86 10.25 3.74
N VAL A 16 13.13 10.61 3.62
CA VAL A 16 13.92 10.37 2.41
C VAL A 16 14.00 8.88 2.11
N ALA A 17 14.23 8.05 3.12
CA ALA A 17 14.28 6.60 2.95
C ALA A 17 12.90 6.04 2.51
N VAL A 18 11.81 6.51 3.09
CA VAL A 18 10.45 6.13 2.67
C VAL A 18 10.17 6.56 1.22
N LEU A 19 10.54 7.78 0.84
CA LEU A 19 10.36 8.27 -0.53
C LEU A 19 11.17 7.48 -1.55
N GLN A 20 12.39 7.06 -1.21
CA GLN A 20 13.20 6.18 -2.06
C GLN A 20 12.53 4.84 -2.27
N ASP A 21 12.05 4.21 -1.18
CA ASP A 21 11.33 2.94 -1.24
C ASP A 21 10.07 3.07 -2.13
N LEU A 22 9.25 4.08 -1.89
CA LEU A 22 8.01 4.30 -2.65
C LEU A 22 8.28 4.57 -4.14
N ASN A 23 9.30 5.37 -4.46
CA ASN A 23 9.64 5.67 -5.85
C ASN A 23 10.09 4.39 -6.59
N GLU A 24 10.90 3.56 -5.94
CA GLU A 24 11.34 2.29 -6.52
C GLU A 24 10.15 1.36 -6.80
N PHE A 25 9.17 1.32 -5.89
CA PHE A 25 7.97 0.50 -6.06
C PHE A 25 7.09 1.00 -7.19
N VAL A 26 6.83 2.31 -7.26
CA VAL A 26 6.01 2.90 -8.32
C VAL A 26 6.63 2.64 -9.69
N VAL A 27 7.93 2.90 -9.85
CA VAL A 27 8.62 2.69 -11.14
C VAL A 27 8.68 1.21 -11.53
N SER A 28 8.92 0.33 -10.55
CA SER A 28 8.98 -1.11 -10.82
C SER A 28 7.61 -1.67 -11.20
N LEU A 29 6.56 -1.30 -10.47
CA LEU A 29 5.18 -1.71 -10.75
C LEU A 29 4.69 -1.19 -12.10
N ASP A 30 5.01 0.06 -12.46
CA ASP A 30 4.69 0.63 -13.79
C ASP A 30 5.32 -0.21 -14.92
N ARG A 31 6.62 -0.52 -14.79
CA ARG A 31 7.33 -1.35 -15.78
C ARG A 31 6.80 -2.78 -15.85
N ILE A 32 6.48 -3.39 -14.72
CA ILE A 32 5.90 -4.74 -14.68
C ILE A 32 4.51 -4.71 -15.33
N GLY A 33 3.67 -3.72 -15.00
CA GLY A 33 2.35 -3.54 -15.61
C GLY A 33 2.43 -3.34 -17.12
N ALA A 34 3.35 -2.50 -17.59
CA ALA A 34 3.59 -2.32 -19.03
C ALA A 34 4.00 -3.62 -19.72
N ARG A 35 4.87 -4.42 -19.09
CA ARG A 35 5.26 -5.74 -19.61
C ARG A 35 4.13 -6.76 -19.60
N GLN A 36 3.26 -6.72 -18.59
CA GLN A 36 2.06 -7.56 -18.56
C GLN A 36 1.10 -7.19 -19.69
N ALA A 37 0.86 -5.88 -19.91
CA ALA A 37 0.04 -5.39 -21.01
C ALA A 37 0.59 -5.76 -22.40
N SER A 38 1.92 -5.86 -22.53
CA SER A 38 2.58 -6.32 -23.77
C SER A 38 2.75 -7.85 -23.87
N GLY A 39 2.24 -8.62 -22.90
CA GLY A 39 2.33 -10.09 -22.87
C GLY A 39 3.73 -10.66 -22.56
N THR A 40 4.62 -9.85 -22.00
CA THR A 40 6.03 -10.21 -21.72
C THR A 40 6.34 -10.44 -20.24
N ALA A 41 5.35 -10.25 -19.36
CA ALA A 41 5.42 -10.58 -17.95
C ALA A 41 4.11 -11.25 -17.52
N ASP A 42 4.19 -12.09 -16.49
CA ASP A 42 3.07 -12.81 -15.90
C ASP A 42 2.92 -12.48 -14.41
N GLU A 43 1.94 -13.11 -13.74
CA GLU A 43 1.68 -12.89 -12.31
C GLU A 43 2.87 -13.25 -11.41
N ARG A 44 3.68 -14.24 -11.82
CA ARG A 44 4.91 -14.62 -11.10
C ARG A 44 5.90 -13.47 -11.02
N THR A 45 5.97 -12.64 -12.06
CA THR A 45 6.88 -11.48 -12.12
C THR A 45 6.58 -10.46 -11.03
N VAL A 46 5.29 -10.27 -10.68
CA VAL A 46 4.89 -9.41 -9.55
C VAL A 46 5.24 -10.07 -8.22
N GLY A 47 4.99 -11.39 -8.10
CA GLY A 47 5.33 -12.15 -6.89
C GLY A 47 6.81 -12.13 -6.56
N GLU A 48 7.67 -12.33 -7.57
CA GLU A 48 9.13 -12.24 -7.47
C GLU A 48 9.56 -10.84 -7.05
N PHE A 49 9.00 -9.79 -7.67
CA PHE A 49 9.28 -8.42 -7.25
C PHE A 49 8.93 -8.20 -5.77
N VAL A 50 7.74 -8.63 -5.31
CA VAL A 50 7.32 -8.45 -3.92
C VAL A 50 8.23 -9.21 -2.94
N ALA A 51 8.61 -10.43 -3.28
CA ALA A 51 9.42 -11.30 -2.43
C ALA A 51 10.91 -10.89 -2.43
N ASP A 52 11.53 -10.81 -3.60
CA ASP A 52 12.98 -10.61 -3.74
C ASP A 52 13.41 -9.20 -3.33
N TRP A 53 12.50 -8.22 -3.43
CA TRP A 53 12.77 -6.83 -3.06
C TRP A 53 12.24 -6.45 -1.68
N ASP A 54 11.77 -7.42 -0.89
CA ASP A 54 11.28 -7.20 0.47
C ASP A 54 10.19 -6.10 0.56
N VAL A 55 9.34 -6.00 -0.48
CA VAL A 55 8.41 -4.88 -0.64
C VAL A 55 7.49 -4.73 0.57
N ALA A 56 6.95 -5.85 1.08
CA ALA A 56 6.09 -5.85 2.26
C ALA A 56 6.80 -5.31 3.51
N ARG A 57 8.06 -5.71 3.74
CA ARG A 57 8.86 -5.26 4.90
C ARG A 57 9.14 -3.76 4.83
N ARG A 58 9.47 -3.26 3.64
CA ARG A 58 9.75 -1.83 3.40
C ARG A 58 8.50 -0.96 3.50
N LEU A 59 7.35 -1.43 2.98
CA LEU A 59 6.06 -0.77 3.18
C LEU A 59 5.63 -0.76 4.65
N ALA A 60 5.86 -1.86 5.39
CA ALA A 60 5.60 -1.91 6.83
C ALA A 60 6.47 -0.90 7.60
N ARG A 61 7.75 -0.75 7.22
CA ARG A 61 8.62 0.30 7.77
C ARG A 61 8.07 1.69 7.46
N ALA A 62 7.71 1.97 6.20
CA ALA A 62 7.15 3.25 5.82
C ALA A 62 5.88 3.60 6.60
N ARG A 63 4.96 2.63 6.72
CA ARG A 63 3.76 2.76 7.54
C ARG A 63 4.11 3.11 8.98
N ARG A 64 5.07 2.40 9.59
CA ARG A 64 5.49 2.65 10.96
C ARG A 64 6.05 4.06 11.15
N VAL A 65 6.93 4.52 10.26
CA VAL A 65 7.51 5.88 10.33
C VAL A 65 6.43 6.94 10.37
N ILE A 66 5.43 6.81 9.49
CA ILE A 66 4.31 7.75 9.40
C ILE A 66 3.41 7.64 10.64
N SER A 67 3.00 6.43 11.03
CA SER A 67 2.13 6.21 12.19
C SER A 67 2.74 6.73 13.48
N VAL A 68 4.03 6.48 13.75
CA VAL A 68 4.71 6.99 14.94
C VAL A 68 4.70 8.52 14.99
N ALA A 69 4.88 9.18 13.85
CA ALA A 69 4.85 10.65 13.79
C ALA A 69 3.43 11.20 14.03
N LEU A 70 2.40 10.51 13.55
CA LEU A 70 1.00 10.87 13.77
C LEU A 70 0.61 10.65 15.24
N ASP A 71 0.93 9.49 15.81
CA ASP A 71 0.67 9.15 17.22
C ASP A 71 1.25 10.20 18.19
N GLY A 72 2.44 10.73 17.86
CA GLY A 72 3.10 11.75 18.67
C GLY A 72 2.57 13.18 18.50
N GLN A 73 1.76 13.47 17.48
CA GLN A 73 1.35 14.84 17.11
C GLN A 73 -0.17 15.05 17.00
N LEU A 74 -0.93 13.96 16.97
CA LEU A 74 -2.38 13.94 16.90
C LEU A 74 -2.98 13.46 18.23
N SER A 75 -4.21 13.89 18.50
CA SER A 75 -5.02 13.33 19.57
C SER A 75 -5.47 11.90 19.24
N GLU A 76 -5.90 11.16 20.26
CA GLU A 76 -6.42 9.79 20.11
C GLU A 76 -7.59 9.74 19.12
N ALA A 77 -8.51 10.70 19.17
CA ALA A 77 -9.65 10.77 18.26
C ALA A 77 -9.22 11.01 16.80
N GLU A 78 -8.19 11.84 16.58
CA GLU A 78 -7.62 12.10 15.25
C GLU A 78 -6.90 10.85 14.71
N ASN A 79 -6.13 10.14 15.52
CA ASN A 79 -5.47 8.89 15.11
C ASN A 79 -6.51 7.80 14.77
N ALA A 80 -7.58 7.69 15.56
CA ALA A 80 -8.67 6.77 15.26
C ALA A 80 -9.37 7.10 13.92
N GLU A 81 -9.52 8.39 13.59
CA GLU A 81 -10.04 8.80 12.27
C GLU A 81 -9.08 8.37 11.15
N VAL A 82 -7.77 8.58 11.30
CA VAL A 82 -6.77 8.13 10.32
C VAL A 82 -6.79 6.61 10.14
N ASP A 83 -6.90 5.84 11.21
CA ASP A 83 -6.96 4.38 11.13
C ASP A 83 -8.21 3.92 10.38
N ALA A 84 -9.38 4.50 10.68
CA ALA A 84 -10.61 4.21 9.95
C ALA A 84 -10.50 4.55 8.45
N LEU A 85 -9.82 5.65 8.08
CA LEU A 85 -9.55 5.98 6.68
C LEU A 85 -8.69 4.90 6.00
N CYS A 86 -7.69 4.36 6.70
CA CYS A 86 -6.79 3.33 6.18
C CYS A 86 -7.47 1.97 6.00
N GLU A 87 -8.43 1.64 6.88
CA GLU A 87 -9.18 0.39 6.78
C GLU A 87 -10.07 0.31 5.54
N ARG A 88 -10.66 1.45 5.11
CA ARG A 88 -11.48 1.52 3.89
C ARG A 88 -10.70 1.19 2.61
N GLY A 89 -9.37 1.33 2.61
CA GLY A 89 -8.52 1.05 1.46
C GLY A 89 -8.12 -0.42 1.30
N ARG A 90 -8.55 -1.32 2.20
CA ARG A 90 -8.20 -2.74 2.12
C ARG A 90 -8.90 -3.42 0.95
N PHE A 91 -8.15 -3.69 -0.11
CA PHE A 91 -8.62 -4.43 -1.29
C PHE A 91 -9.13 -5.85 -0.95
N TYR A 92 -8.63 -6.47 0.14
CA TYR A 92 -9.03 -7.82 0.59
C TYR A 92 -9.97 -7.83 1.83
N GLY A 93 -10.64 -6.72 2.17
CA GLY A 93 -11.52 -6.62 3.35
C GLY A 93 -13.01 -6.83 3.04
N GLU A 94 -13.60 -7.88 3.60
CA GLU A 94 -15.06 -8.18 3.76
C GLU A 94 -15.99 -8.21 2.53
N GLY A 95 -15.52 -7.89 1.31
CA GLY A 95 -16.31 -8.00 0.07
C GLY A 95 -15.93 -9.14 -0.88
N GLY A 96 -14.85 -9.87 -0.60
CA GLY A 96 -14.23 -10.82 -1.53
C GLY A 96 -14.82 -12.23 -1.56
N ALA A 97 -15.78 -12.55 -0.67
CA ALA A 97 -16.56 -13.78 -0.74
C ALA A 97 -17.75 -13.62 -1.71
N GLY A 98 -17.52 -12.99 -2.87
CA GLY A 98 -18.42 -13.07 -4.00
C GLY A 98 -18.32 -14.49 -4.54
N SER A 99 -19.28 -15.33 -4.16
CA SER A 99 -19.52 -16.67 -4.70
C SER A 99 -19.21 -16.74 -6.19
N VAL A 100 -18.06 -17.32 -6.54
CA VAL A 100 -17.89 -17.96 -7.85
C VAL A 100 -18.76 -19.22 -7.80
N SER A 101 -20.07 -19.03 -7.94
CA SER A 101 -20.97 -20.10 -8.35
C SER A 101 -20.72 -20.27 -9.84
N GLY A 102 -19.76 -21.14 -10.17
CA GLY A 102 -19.56 -21.60 -11.54
C GLY A 102 -20.86 -22.19 -12.04
N ASP A 103 -21.40 -21.57 -13.09
CA ASP A 103 -22.47 -22.14 -13.90
C ASP A 103 -21.86 -23.34 -14.66
N PRO A 104 -22.32 -24.59 -14.44
CA PRO A 104 -21.84 -25.70 -15.24
C PRO A 104 -22.51 -25.61 -16.62
N ALA A 105 -21.73 -25.15 -17.59
CA ALA A 105 -22.09 -25.21 -19.00
C ALA A 105 -22.46 -26.65 -19.41
N GLU A 106 -23.58 -26.75 -20.11
CA GLU A 106 -24.08 -27.93 -20.81
C GLU A 106 -22.98 -28.65 -21.60
N LEU A 107 -22.78 -29.94 -21.34
CA LEU A 107 -22.41 -31.00 -22.30
C LEU A 107 -22.95 -32.35 -21.82
#